data_AF-A0A2U0DLK9-F1
#
_entry.id   AF-A0A2U0DLK9-F1
#
_cell.length_a   1.000
_cell.length_b   1.000
_cell.length_c   1.000
_cell.angle_alpha   90.00
_cell.angle_beta   90.00
_cell.angle_gamma   90.00
#
_symmetry.space_group_name_H-M   'P 1'
#
loop_
_entity.id
_entity.type
_entity.pdbx_description
1 polymer ?
#
loop_
_entity_poly.entity_id
_entity_poly.type
_entity_poly.pdbx_seq_one_letter_code
_entity_poly.pdbx_strand_id
1 'polypeptide(L)'
;MKSKYLLISLMVLFQNIYAQVGIGTPTPRGALDINKPTTHNMGLVLPTNSSTGSIINPQGGNVAEGTMIYDSTMKCVKVFNGTTWSNCLCDACTTTPTIVADCTASGFQGTYTNGISLTGASFSLTLTNNSFSTATIGFQTSDLVLSGVGGITVSSVSPATATLNAGQSQIITYNLSGTPASSGTLTGTWSKLSLSCSNSKAVGKTVRFAYWSTYSIGSTEQAIFNSQLSNTANYGSTGIYSGNFNGFAFTNITSTLSTLTVANLLSSYDIICTGYSEMTTADAAKIKGFVDGGGVAIILFDSNIGTTLFNAFGGAGSVGSGVVTATTNSNAINNGIFGNTTNITINGQGTYGVVSTSQLPSGSTILATNGTSAQIFIAGNQNKAIFIWDEGIFRDTSVVGTVVDTPQERFLHNIVAYALSKAGF
;
A
#
# COMPACT_ATOMS: atom_id res chain seq x y z
N MET A 1 -84.37 -63.33 0.54
CA MET A 1 -84.17 -61.86 0.41
C MET A 1 -83.12 -61.27 1.38
N LYS A 2 -82.93 -61.77 2.61
CA LYS A 2 -81.95 -61.20 3.58
C LYS A 2 -80.45 -61.30 3.20
N SER A 3 -80.03 -62.32 2.45
CA SER A 3 -78.60 -62.53 2.09
C SER A 3 -78.06 -61.53 1.04
N LYS A 4 -78.91 -60.99 0.15
CA LYS A 4 -78.47 -60.03 -0.88
C LYS A 4 -78.18 -58.64 -0.32
N TYR A 5 -78.85 -58.23 0.75
CA TYR A 5 -78.61 -56.94 1.42
C TYR A 5 -77.31 -56.95 2.25
N LEU A 6 -76.91 -58.10 2.79
CA LEU A 6 -75.65 -58.23 3.54
C LEU A 6 -74.43 -58.11 2.60
N LEU A 7 -74.51 -58.68 1.39
CA LEU A 7 -73.44 -58.57 0.40
C LEU A 7 -73.27 -57.13 -0.12
N ILE A 8 -74.38 -56.40 -0.33
CA ILE A 8 -74.35 -54.98 -0.73
C ILE A 8 -73.80 -54.12 0.40
N SER A 9 -74.17 -54.38 1.66
CA SER A 9 -73.65 -53.65 2.82
C SER A 9 -72.14 -53.87 3.04
N LEU A 10 -71.62 -55.06 2.73
CA LEU A 10 -70.20 -55.38 2.89
C LEU A 10 -69.35 -54.75 1.77
N MET A 11 -69.92 -54.50 0.59
CA MET A 11 -69.24 -53.87 -0.55
C MET A 11 -69.06 -52.35 -0.39
N VAL A 12 -69.90 -51.70 0.40
CA VAL A 12 -69.83 -50.24 0.66
C VAL A 12 -68.74 -49.89 1.70
N LEU A 13 -68.29 -50.87 2.50
CA LEU A 13 -67.32 -50.66 3.60
C LEU A 13 -65.84 -50.64 3.15
N PHE A 14 -65.54 -50.90 1.87
CA PHE A 14 -64.17 -50.89 1.32
C PHE A 14 -63.88 -49.69 0.40
N GLN A 15 -64.70 -48.65 0.45
CA GLN A 15 -64.47 -47.42 -0.30
C GLN A 15 -63.45 -46.56 0.46
N ASN A 16 -62.20 -46.51 -0.02
CA ASN A 16 -61.23 -45.52 0.43
C ASN A 16 -61.69 -44.14 -0.05
N ILE A 17 -62.29 -43.33 0.83
CA ILE A 17 -62.64 -41.94 0.52
C ILE A 17 -61.42 -41.08 0.86
N TYR A 18 -60.68 -40.64 -0.17
CA TYR A 18 -59.62 -39.66 0.03
C TYR A 18 -60.27 -38.30 0.36
N ALA A 19 -60.24 -37.90 1.62
CA ALA A 19 -60.63 -36.55 2.03
C ALA A 19 -59.49 -35.57 1.72
N GLN A 20 -59.28 -35.26 0.43
CA GLN A 20 -58.50 -34.10 0.04
C GLN A 20 -59.46 -32.92 -0.02
N VAL A 21 -59.28 -31.93 0.84
CA VAL A 21 -60.13 -30.73 0.86
C VAL A 21 -59.62 -29.75 -0.20
N GLY A 22 -59.81 -30.09 -1.47
CA GLY A 22 -59.79 -29.10 -2.54
C GLY A 22 -61.09 -28.31 -2.50
N ILE A 23 -61.09 -27.09 -1.97
CA ILE A 23 -62.24 -26.19 -2.15
C ILE A 23 -62.18 -25.64 -3.58
N GLY A 24 -62.90 -26.29 -4.50
CA GLY A 24 -63.05 -25.85 -5.89
C GLY A 24 -62.25 -26.62 -6.95
N THR A 25 -61.53 -27.69 -6.59
CA THR A 25 -60.80 -28.57 -7.54
C THR A 25 -60.93 -30.06 -7.18
N PRO A 26 -61.18 -30.96 -8.17
CA PRO A 26 -61.16 -32.41 -7.98
C PRO A 26 -59.74 -33.02 -7.99
N THR A 27 -58.68 -32.24 -8.25
CA THR A 27 -57.28 -32.73 -8.32
C THR A 27 -56.30 -31.74 -7.67
N PRO A 28 -56.27 -31.64 -6.34
CA PRO A 28 -55.44 -30.66 -5.66
C PRO A 28 -53.95 -31.00 -5.81
N ARG A 29 -53.14 -29.99 -6.12
CA ARG A 29 -51.68 -30.12 -6.30
C ARG A 29 -50.88 -30.06 -4.99
N GLY A 30 -51.56 -29.89 -3.85
CA GLY A 30 -50.98 -29.80 -2.51
C GLY A 30 -52.06 -29.85 -1.44
N ALA A 31 -51.67 -29.73 -0.16
CA ALA A 31 -52.59 -29.81 0.98
C ALA A 31 -53.64 -28.68 1.00
N LEU A 32 -53.37 -27.55 0.34
CA LEU A 32 -54.33 -26.48 0.05
C LEU A 32 -54.10 -26.00 -1.39
N ASP A 33 -55.07 -26.25 -2.27
CA ASP A 33 -55.08 -25.78 -3.66
C ASP A 33 -56.44 -25.11 -3.94
N ILE A 34 -56.41 -23.79 -4.12
CA ILE A 34 -57.61 -22.94 -4.25
C ILE A 34 -57.94 -22.61 -5.72
N ASN A 35 -57.34 -23.30 -6.69
CA ASN A 35 -57.54 -23.07 -8.11
C ASN A 35 -58.62 -23.95 -8.72
N LYS A 36 -59.04 -23.65 -9.96
CA LYS A 36 -59.88 -24.54 -10.78
C LYS A 36 -58.99 -25.36 -11.74
N PRO A 37 -59.42 -26.54 -12.21
CA PRO A 37 -58.62 -27.40 -13.08
C PRO A 37 -58.07 -26.75 -14.36
N THR A 38 -58.77 -25.76 -14.89
CA THR A 38 -58.43 -25.10 -16.18
C THR A 38 -58.08 -23.62 -16.04
N THR A 39 -58.26 -23.02 -14.85
CA THR A 39 -57.99 -21.59 -14.61
C THR A 39 -57.40 -21.38 -13.21
N HIS A 40 -56.25 -20.73 -13.15
CA HIS A 40 -55.45 -20.52 -11.92
C HIS A 40 -55.50 -19.06 -11.47
N ASN A 41 -56.70 -18.49 -11.37
CA ASN A 41 -56.92 -17.06 -11.08
C ASN A 41 -57.48 -16.80 -9.67
N MET A 42 -57.40 -17.78 -8.78
CA MET A 42 -57.88 -17.66 -7.40
C MET A 42 -56.70 -17.34 -6.49
N GLY A 43 -56.80 -16.23 -5.76
CA GLY A 43 -55.77 -15.80 -4.80
C GLY A 43 -56.10 -16.20 -3.38
N LEU A 44 -55.07 -16.40 -2.55
CA LEU A 44 -55.22 -16.55 -1.11
C LEU A 44 -55.30 -15.15 -0.49
N VAL A 45 -56.45 -14.81 0.08
CA VAL A 45 -56.60 -13.58 0.87
C VAL A 45 -56.19 -13.86 2.30
N LEU A 46 -55.09 -13.25 2.74
CA LEU A 46 -54.60 -13.37 4.11
C LEU A 46 -55.43 -12.49 5.07
N PRO A 47 -55.52 -12.87 6.36
CA PRO A 47 -56.11 -12.02 7.38
C PRO A 47 -55.45 -10.64 7.39
N THR A 48 -56.27 -9.61 7.16
CA THR A 48 -55.81 -8.23 7.05
C THR A 48 -55.82 -7.55 8.41
N ASN A 49 -54.68 -7.00 8.83
CA ASN A 49 -54.53 -6.34 10.13
C ASN A 49 -53.65 -5.10 9.99
N SER A 50 -53.89 -4.06 10.78
CA SER A 50 -53.11 -2.80 10.74
C SER A 50 -51.80 -2.88 11.54
N SER A 51 -51.66 -3.89 12.40
CA SER A 51 -50.49 -4.14 13.24
C SER A 51 -50.38 -5.63 13.56
N THR A 52 -49.16 -6.10 13.81
CA THR A 52 -48.90 -7.46 14.26
C THR A 52 -49.24 -7.68 15.75
N GLY A 53 -49.38 -6.59 16.52
CA GLY A 53 -49.71 -6.65 17.95
C GLY A 53 -51.15 -7.05 18.26
N SER A 54 -52.05 -7.01 17.27
CA SER A 54 -53.46 -7.42 17.42
C SER A 54 -53.70 -8.89 17.09
N ILE A 55 -52.68 -9.64 16.68
CA ILE A 55 -52.80 -11.04 16.31
C ILE A 55 -52.79 -11.90 17.57
N ILE A 56 -53.87 -12.68 17.76
CA ILE A 56 -54.03 -13.57 18.91
C ILE A 56 -53.93 -15.04 18.48
N ASN A 57 -53.39 -15.88 19.36
CA ASN A 57 -53.50 -17.33 19.21
C ASN A 57 -54.85 -17.78 19.81
N PRO A 58 -55.75 -18.41 19.02
CA PRO A 58 -57.05 -18.85 19.52
C PRO A 58 -56.97 -19.92 20.62
N GLN A 59 -55.83 -20.61 20.76
CA GLN A 59 -55.58 -21.57 21.85
C GLN A 59 -54.96 -20.91 23.09
N GLY A 60 -54.81 -19.57 23.10
CA GLY A 60 -54.07 -18.83 24.13
C GLY A 60 -52.55 -18.90 23.94
N GLY A 61 -51.82 -18.06 24.68
CA GLY A 61 -50.36 -17.98 24.59
C GLY A 61 -49.84 -17.18 23.39
N ASN A 62 -48.59 -17.44 23.00
CA ASN A 62 -47.92 -16.72 21.91
C ASN A 62 -48.51 -17.10 20.53
N VAL A 63 -48.41 -16.18 19.58
CA VAL A 63 -48.72 -16.44 18.17
C VAL A 63 -47.90 -17.62 17.66
N ALA A 64 -48.51 -18.52 16.88
CA ALA A 64 -47.81 -19.69 16.34
C ALA A 64 -46.79 -19.29 15.26
N GLU A 65 -45.63 -19.93 15.26
CA GLU A 65 -44.66 -19.83 14.17
C GLU A 65 -45.31 -20.19 12.82
N GLY A 66 -44.96 -19.45 11.77
CA GLY A 66 -45.53 -19.59 10.44
C GLY A 66 -46.84 -18.83 10.23
N THR A 67 -47.34 -18.11 11.23
CA THR A 67 -48.53 -17.24 11.06
C THR A 67 -48.27 -16.18 9.99
N MET A 68 -49.19 -16.06 9.02
CA MET A 68 -49.11 -15.10 7.92
C MET A 68 -50.29 -14.13 7.96
N ILE A 69 -50.00 -12.83 7.79
CA ILE A 69 -51.02 -11.77 7.71
C ILE A 69 -50.73 -10.81 6.55
N TYR A 70 -51.76 -10.10 6.10
CA TYR A 70 -51.57 -8.89 5.30
C TYR A 70 -51.60 -7.65 6.20
N ASP A 71 -50.50 -6.92 6.28
CA ASP A 71 -50.41 -5.67 6.99
C ASP A 71 -51.06 -4.55 6.16
N SER A 72 -52.21 -4.03 6.62
CA SER A 72 -52.97 -3.02 5.89
C SER A 72 -52.36 -1.62 5.94
N THR A 73 -51.44 -1.37 6.88
CA THR A 73 -50.71 -0.11 7.01
C THR A 73 -49.52 -0.10 6.04
N MET A 74 -48.73 -1.17 6.05
CA MET A 74 -47.54 -1.33 5.18
C MET A 74 -47.86 -1.92 3.80
N LYS A 75 -49.09 -2.37 3.57
CA LYS A 75 -49.58 -2.98 2.32
C LYS A 75 -48.79 -4.23 1.88
N CYS A 76 -48.37 -5.07 2.81
CA CYS A 76 -47.48 -6.21 2.55
C CYS A 76 -47.86 -7.47 3.35
N VAL A 77 -47.35 -8.64 2.95
CA VAL A 77 -47.46 -9.87 3.74
C VAL A 77 -46.43 -9.87 4.88
N LYS A 78 -46.76 -10.35 6.07
CA LYS A 78 -45.81 -10.59 7.17
C LYS A 78 -45.91 -12.02 7.67
N VAL A 79 -44.77 -12.58 8.08
CA VAL A 79 -44.63 -13.92 8.66
C VAL A 79 -44.10 -13.81 10.09
N PHE A 80 -44.64 -14.59 11.02
CA PHE A 80 -44.08 -14.75 12.35
C PHE A 80 -43.12 -15.94 12.39
N ASN A 81 -41.87 -15.74 12.80
CA ASN A 81 -40.83 -16.80 12.83
C ASN A 81 -40.72 -17.52 14.19
N GLY A 82 -41.75 -17.41 15.04
CA GLY A 82 -41.75 -17.96 16.39
C GLY A 82 -41.22 -17.01 17.47
N THR A 83 -40.52 -15.93 17.08
CA THR A 83 -40.01 -14.92 18.04
C THR A 83 -40.36 -13.48 17.65
N THR A 84 -40.29 -13.15 16.36
CA THR A 84 -40.54 -11.81 15.82
C THR A 84 -41.29 -11.87 14.49
N TRP A 85 -41.92 -10.76 14.12
CA TRP A 85 -42.57 -10.61 12.82
C TRP A 85 -41.58 -10.11 11.77
N SER A 86 -41.69 -10.62 10.54
CA SER A 86 -40.91 -10.11 9.42
C SER A 86 -41.26 -8.66 9.08
N ASN A 87 -40.27 -7.90 8.63
CA ASN A 87 -40.46 -6.54 8.14
C ASN A 87 -40.91 -6.53 6.67
N CYS A 88 -42.09 -7.11 6.44
CA CYS A 88 -42.63 -7.49 5.12
C CYS A 88 -41.91 -8.68 4.46
N LEU A 89 -42.68 -9.59 3.87
CA LEU A 89 -42.25 -10.51 2.83
C LEU A 89 -42.21 -9.72 1.52
N CYS A 90 -41.04 -9.17 1.22
CA CYS A 90 -40.75 -8.48 -0.03
C CYS A 90 -40.17 -9.46 -1.05
N ASP A 91 -40.52 -9.32 -2.33
CA ASP A 91 -39.78 -9.95 -3.45
C ASP A 91 -38.42 -9.25 -3.69
N ALA A 92 -38.32 -7.98 -3.27
CA ALA A 92 -37.08 -7.18 -3.30
C ALA A 92 -37.05 -6.17 -2.14
N CYS A 93 -36.18 -6.38 -1.14
CA CYS A 93 -35.91 -5.39 -0.09
C CYS A 93 -34.65 -4.58 -0.43
N THR A 94 -34.85 -3.28 -0.66
CA THR A 94 -33.97 -2.08 -0.57
C THR A 94 -32.47 -2.08 -0.93
N THR A 95 -31.80 -3.19 -1.22
CA THR A 95 -30.67 -3.12 -2.15
C THR A 95 -31.26 -3.42 -3.51
N THR A 96 -31.55 -2.40 -4.32
CA THR A 96 -31.83 -2.65 -5.73
C THR A 96 -30.71 -3.57 -6.21
N PRO A 97 -31.02 -4.78 -6.69
CA PRO A 97 -30.01 -5.70 -7.16
C PRO A 97 -29.30 -5.01 -8.33
N THR A 98 -28.13 -4.42 -8.11
CA THR A 98 -27.39 -3.64 -9.10
C THR A 98 -26.01 -4.21 -9.32
N ILE A 99 -25.45 -3.88 -10.47
CA ILE A 99 -24.02 -4.09 -10.70
C ILE A 99 -23.27 -3.10 -9.81
N VAL A 100 -22.20 -3.56 -9.16
CA VAL A 100 -21.32 -2.73 -8.33
C VAL A 100 -19.93 -2.73 -8.97
N ALA A 101 -19.26 -1.57 -8.93
CA ALA A 101 -17.87 -1.43 -9.35
C ALA A 101 -16.99 -1.19 -8.13
N ASP A 102 -15.95 -2.00 -7.97
CA ASP A 102 -15.00 -1.91 -6.86
C ASP A 102 -13.57 -1.74 -7.39
N CYS A 103 -12.99 -0.59 -7.08
CA CYS A 103 -11.62 -0.24 -7.42
C CYS A 103 -10.65 -0.42 -6.22
N THR A 104 -11.14 -0.83 -5.04
CA THR A 104 -10.34 -0.92 -3.80
C THR A 104 -9.61 -2.25 -3.66
N ALA A 105 -10.18 -3.33 -4.19
CA ALA A 105 -9.58 -4.67 -4.14
C ALA A 105 -8.37 -4.86 -5.07
N SER A 106 -8.26 -4.11 -6.17
CA SER A 106 -7.14 -4.22 -7.12
C SER A 106 -6.53 -2.86 -7.45
N GLY A 107 -7.31 -1.88 -7.91
CA GLY A 107 -6.84 -0.51 -8.10
C GLY A 107 -5.60 -0.43 -8.99
N PHE A 108 -4.66 0.45 -8.65
CA PHE A 108 -3.39 0.59 -9.36
C PHE A 108 -2.41 -0.54 -9.06
N GLN A 109 -1.96 -1.23 -10.10
CA GLN A 109 -0.93 -2.25 -10.08
C GLN A 109 0.34 -1.76 -10.78
N GLY A 110 1.49 -2.23 -10.29
CA GLY A 110 2.82 -1.83 -10.77
C GLY A 110 3.47 -0.72 -9.93
N THR A 111 4.68 -0.34 -10.35
CA THR A 111 5.50 0.69 -9.69
C THR A 111 5.41 2.00 -10.47
N TYR A 112 5.18 3.09 -9.76
CA TYR A 112 5.05 4.43 -10.33
C TYR A 112 6.14 5.32 -9.77
N THR A 113 7.12 5.67 -10.60
CA THR A 113 8.27 6.50 -10.22
C THR A 113 8.37 7.70 -11.15
N ASN A 114 8.53 8.89 -10.58
CA ASN A 114 8.74 10.13 -11.33
C ASN A 114 9.91 10.00 -12.31
N GLY A 115 9.70 10.36 -13.57
CA GLY A 115 10.71 10.35 -14.62
C GLY A 115 11.08 8.96 -15.17
N ILE A 116 10.48 7.88 -14.67
CA ILE A 116 10.73 6.51 -15.15
C ILE A 116 9.51 6.00 -15.90
N SER A 117 9.71 5.54 -17.13
CA SER A 117 8.63 5.00 -17.97
C SER A 117 7.98 3.77 -17.32
N LEU A 118 6.65 3.72 -17.39
CA LEU A 118 5.86 2.60 -16.85
C LEU A 118 6.13 1.31 -17.62
N THR A 119 6.34 0.21 -16.90
CA THR A 119 6.47 -1.14 -17.47
C THR A 119 5.41 -2.04 -16.85
N GLY A 120 4.41 -2.46 -17.64
CA GLY A 120 3.35 -3.37 -17.18
C GLY A 120 2.41 -2.80 -16.11
N ALA A 121 2.35 -1.47 -15.96
CA ALA A 121 1.47 -0.81 -15.01
C ALA A 121 0.00 -0.88 -15.47
N SER A 122 -0.93 -1.04 -14.53
CA SER A 122 -2.35 -1.13 -14.84
C SER A 122 -3.23 -0.56 -13.72
N PHE A 123 -4.50 -0.33 -14.05
CA PHE A 123 -5.57 -0.05 -13.10
C PHE A 123 -6.66 -1.11 -13.30
N SER A 124 -7.03 -1.83 -12.25
CA SER A 124 -8.04 -2.88 -12.31
C SER A 124 -9.20 -2.59 -11.36
N LEU A 125 -10.41 -2.92 -11.82
CA LEU A 125 -11.61 -2.92 -11.00
C LEU A 125 -12.37 -4.24 -11.14
N THR A 126 -13.12 -4.59 -10.11
CA THR A 126 -14.02 -5.73 -10.11
C THR A 126 -15.44 -5.22 -10.30
N LEU A 127 -16.13 -5.75 -11.32
CA LEU A 127 -17.57 -5.60 -11.47
C LEU A 127 -18.27 -6.82 -10.93
N THR A 128 -19.26 -6.64 -10.06
CA THR A 128 -20.09 -7.73 -9.53
C THR A 128 -21.54 -7.47 -9.87
N ASN A 129 -22.18 -8.42 -10.56
CA ASN A 129 -23.60 -8.36 -10.84
C ASN A 129 -24.40 -8.95 -9.68
N ASN A 130 -24.78 -8.11 -8.72
CA ASN A 130 -25.68 -8.52 -7.64
C ASN A 130 -27.15 -8.51 -8.07
N SER A 131 -27.44 -8.33 -9.35
CA SER A 131 -28.79 -8.37 -9.90
C SER A 131 -29.25 -9.77 -10.29
N PHE A 132 -30.54 -9.88 -10.61
CA PHE A 132 -31.17 -11.13 -11.07
C PHE A 132 -31.20 -11.26 -12.60
N SER A 133 -30.72 -10.26 -13.35
CA SER A 133 -30.68 -10.28 -14.81
C SER A 133 -29.25 -10.28 -15.33
N THR A 134 -29.04 -10.89 -16.50
CA THR A 134 -27.75 -10.82 -17.19
C THR A 134 -27.54 -9.43 -17.75
N ALA A 135 -26.32 -8.91 -17.59
CA ALA A 135 -25.93 -7.60 -18.11
C ALA A 135 -24.68 -7.71 -18.98
N THR A 136 -24.66 -7.02 -20.12
CA THR A 136 -23.49 -6.92 -21.00
C THR A 136 -23.01 -5.47 -21.03
N ILE A 137 -21.74 -5.26 -20.67
CA ILE A 137 -21.10 -3.94 -20.60
C ILE A 137 -19.90 -3.91 -21.54
N GLY A 138 -19.80 -2.87 -22.38
CA GLY A 138 -18.63 -2.59 -23.20
C GLY A 138 -17.75 -1.50 -22.59
N PHE A 139 -16.43 -1.65 -22.70
CA PHE A 139 -15.44 -0.80 -22.08
C PHE A 139 -14.59 -0.08 -23.11
N GLN A 140 -14.23 1.16 -22.81
CA GLN A 140 -13.34 2.00 -23.59
C GLN A 140 -12.30 2.64 -22.67
N THR A 141 -11.14 3.01 -23.21
CA THR A 141 -10.08 3.66 -22.42
C THR A 141 -10.53 4.96 -21.76
N SER A 142 -11.48 5.68 -22.37
CA SER A 142 -12.09 6.90 -21.82
C SER A 142 -12.93 6.68 -20.56
N ASP A 143 -13.28 5.43 -20.23
CA ASP A 143 -14.03 5.12 -19.02
C ASP A 143 -13.16 5.28 -17.75
N LEU A 144 -11.82 5.34 -17.90
CA LEU A 144 -10.88 5.63 -16.81
C LEU A 144 -10.20 6.99 -17.05
N VAL A 145 -10.39 7.92 -16.11
CA VAL A 145 -9.75 9.23 -16.11
C VAL A 145 -8.66 9.28 -15.04
N LEU A 146 -7.44 9.67 -15.45
CA LEU A 146 -6.30 9.86 -14.56
C LEU A 146 -6.15 11.33 -14.17
N SER A 147 -5.77 11.60 -12.93
CA SER A 147 -5.56 12.95 -12.38
C SER A 147 -4.46 12.97 -11.31
N GLY A 148 -4.03 14.17 -10.92
CA GLY A 148 -3.01 14.39 -9.88
C GLY A 148 -1.56 14.32 -10.37
N VAL A 149 -1.23 13.37 -11.25
CA VAL A 149 0.10 13.26 -11.90
C VAL A 149 -0.05 13.14 -13.42
N GLY A 150 0.67 13.99 -14.16
CA GLY A 150 0.67 13.99 -15.62
C GLY A 150 1.66 12.99 -16.25
N GLY A 151 1.61 12.86 -17.58
CA GLY A 151 2.54 12.03 -18.35
C GLY A 151 2.16 10.54 -18.44
N ILE A 152 1.04 10.15 -17.85
CA ILE A 152 0.50 8.78 -17.88
C ILE A 152 -0.78 8.76 -18.70
N THR A 153 -0.96 7.74 -19.54
CA THR A 153 -2.16 7.55 -20.37
C THR A 153 -2.74 6.15 -20.21
N VAL A 154 -4.04 6.02 -20.50
CA VAL A 154 -4.74 4.73 -20.54
C VAL A 154 -4.61 4.17 -21.95
N SER A 155 -3.78 3.13 -22.11
CA SER A 155 -3.38 2.61 -23.41
C SER A 155 -4.38 1.61 -24.01
N SER A 156 -5.00 0.79 -23.17
CA SER A 156 -5.96 -0.25 -23.59
C SER A 156 -6.80 -0.72 -22.40
N VAL A 157 -7.89 -1.43 -22.70
CA VAL A 157 -8.75 -2.08 -21.70
C VAL A 157 -8.98 -3.55 -22.09
N SER A 158 -8.96 -4.45 -21.11
CA SER A 158 -9.22 -5.87 -21.30
C SER A 158 -10.00 -6.47 -20.12
N PRO A 159 -11.07 -7.25 -20.37
CA PRO A 159 -11.70 -7.44 -21.68
C PRO A 159 -12.39 -6.16 -22.18
N ALA A 160 -12.59 -6.01 -23.49
CA ALA A 160 -13.32 -4.87 -24.07
C ALA A 160 -14.85 -4.95 -23.85
N THR A 161 -15.36 -6.13 -23.51
CA THR A 161 -16.77 -6.38 -23.16
C THR A 161 -16.86 -7.47 -22.10
N ALA A 162 -17.82 -7.37 -21.18
CA ALA A 162 -18.13 -8.40 -20.20
C ALA A 162 -19.63 -8.68 -20.17
N THR A 163 -20.01 -9.96 -20.16
CA THR A 163 -21.38 -10.42 -19.91
C THR A 163 -21.42 -11.08 -18.55
N LEU A 164 -22.13 -10.46 -17.61
CA LEU A 164 -22.23 -10.87 -16.22
C LEU A 164 -23.61 -11.49 -15.96
N ASN A 165 -23.65 -12.78 -15.67
CA ASN A 165 -24.86 -13.43 -15.15
C ASN A 165 -25.11 -13.02 -13.69
N ALA A 166 -26.31 -13.30 -13.17
CA ALA A 166 -26.65 -13.05 -11.77
C ALA A 166 -25.61 -13.69 -10.83
N GLY A 167 -25.07 -12.90 -9.90
CA GLY A 167 -24.04 -13.31 -8.94
C GLY A 167 -22.61 -13.40 -9.47
N GLN A 168 -22.36 -13.12 -10.76
CA GLN A 168 -21.00 -13.18 -11.31
C GLN A 168 -20.18 -11.92 -11.04
N SER A 169 -18.86 -12.12 -10.95
CA SER A 169 -17.86 -11.05 -10.90
C SER A 169 -16.89 -11.15 -12.08
N GLN A 170 -16.43 -10.00 -12.57
CA GLN A 170 -15.42 -9.90 -13.63
C GLN A 170 -14.42 -8.80 -13.29
N ILE A 171 -13.13 -9.10 -13.44
CA ILE A 171 -12.07 -8.09 -13.36
C ILE A 171 -11.90 -7.44 -14.74
N ILE A 172 -11.88 -6.12 -14.76
CA ILE A 172 -11.57 -5.29 -15.92
C ILE A 172 -10.25 -4.58 -15.66
N THR A 173 -9.31 -4.70 -16.60
CA THR A 173 -7.96 -4.15 -16.47
C THR A 173 -7.69 -3.10 -17.54
N TYR A 174 -7.30 -1.92 -17.09
CA TYR A 174 -6.85 -0.81 -17.92
C TYR A 174 -5.33 -0.76 -17.90
N ASN A 175 -4.68 -0.99 -19.03
CA ASN A 175 -3.22 -0.93 -19.11
C ASN A 175 -2.77 0.52 -19.24
N LEU A 176 -1.78 0.91 -18.45
CA LEU A 176 -1.25 2.27 -18.42
C LEU A 176 0.10 2.34 -19.11
N SER A 177 0.39 3.47 -19.77
CA SER A 177 1.68 3.75 -20.38
C SER A 177 2.10 5.21 -20.15
N GLY A 178 3.32 5.54 -20.55
CA GLY A 178 3.91 6.87 -20.39
C GLY A 178 4.93 6.95 -19.26
N THR A 179 5.30 8.18 -18.89
CA THR A 179 6.33 8.50 -17.91
C THR A 179 5.75 9.53 -16.95
N PRO A 180 5.61 9.22 -15.64
CA PRO A 180 5.08 10.18 -14.68
C PRO A 180 5.93 11.45 -14.67
N ALA A 181 5.30 12.61 -14.86
CA ALA A 181 5.99 13.90 -14.98
C ALA A 181 6.40 14.52 -13.63
N SER A 182 5.81 14.04 -12.54
CA SER A 182 6.08 14.49 -11.18
C SER A 182 5.80 13.37 -10.18
N SER A 183 6.41 13.44 -8.99
CA SER A 183 5.96 12.67 -7.82
C SER A 183 4.69 13.27 -7.22
N GLY A 184 3.87 12.47 -6.54
CA GLY A 184 2.60 12.93 -5.94
C GLY A 184 1.57 11.81 -5.86
N THR A 185 0.29 12.16 -5.70
CA THR A 185 -0.81 11.18 -5.70
C THR A 185 -1.42 11.09 -7.10
N LEU A 186 -1.32 9.93 -7.73
CA LEU A 186 -2.05 9.59 -8.96
C LEU A 186 -3.42 9.04 -8.59
N THR A 187 -4.48 9.62 -9.14
CA THR A 187 -5.86 9.17 -8.89
C THR A 187 -6.50 8.71 -10.19
N GLY A 188 -7.01 7.48 -10.19
CA GLY A 188 -7.79 6.90 -11.27
C GLY A 188 -9.27 6.90 -10.88
N THR A 189 -10.09 7.59 -11.66
CA THR A 189 -11.55 7.59 -11.51
C THR A 189 -12.15 6.85 -12.69
N TRP A 190 -12.75 5.70 -12.41
CA TRP A 190 -13.47 4.93 -13.40
C TRP A 190 -14.96 5.26 -13.35
N SER A 191 -15.59 5.45 -14.51
CA SER A 191 -17.02 5.70 -14.64
C SER A 191 -17.59 5.06 -15.89
N LYS A 192 -18.71 4.35 -15.76
CA LYS A 192 -19.48 3.80 -16.87
C LYS A 192 -20.95 3.66 -16.50
N LEU A 193 -21.86 4.14 -17.35
CA LEU A 193 -23.29 4.23 -17.05
C LEU A 193 -23.50 5.04 -15.75
N SER A 194 -24.19 4.47 -14.76
CA SER A 194 -24.35 5.03 -13.41
C SER A 194 -23.33 4.48 -12.39
N LEU A 195 -22.36 3.69 -12.84
CA LEU A 195 -21.33 3.08 -11.99
C LEU A 195 -20.09 3.96 -11.94
N SER A 196 -19.48 4.05 -10.77
CA SER A 196 -18.20 4.72 -10.61
C SER A 196 -17.43 4.12 -9.44
N CYS A 197 -16.11 4.08 -9.57
CA CYS A 197 -15.22 3.84 -8.44
C CYS A 197 -13.90 4.59 -8.66
N SER A 198 -13.14 4.80 -7.59
CA SER A 198 -11.84 5.44 -7.67
C SER A 198 -10.82 4.71 -6.81
N ASN A 199 -9.55 4.86 -7.17
CA ASN A 199 -8.42 4.43 -6.38
C ASN A 199 -7.28 5.44 -6.58
N SER A 200 -6.33 5.48 -5.64
CA SER A 200 -5.19 6.37 -5.71
C SER A 200 -3.91 5.64 -5.35
N LYS A 201 -2.80 6.01 -6.00
CA LYS A 201 -1.47 5.47 -5.77
C LYS A 201 -0.45 6.59 -5.66
N ALA A 202 0.48 6.46 -4.72
CA ALA A 202 1.62 7.36 -4.64
C ALA A 202 2.59 7.10 -5.81
N VAL A 203 2.96 8.16 -6.52
CA VAL A 203 4.07 8.20 -7.45
C VAL A 203 5.31 8.65 -6.70
N GLY A 204 6.21 7.70 -6.46
CA GLY A 204 7.44 7.91 -5.70
C GLY A 204 8.47 8.73 -6.49
N LYS A 205 9.35 9.40 -5.76
CA LYS A 205 10.61 9.94 -6.32
C LYS A 205 11.73 8.89 -6.23
N THR A 206 12.82 9.14 -6.95
CA THR A 206 14.08 8.41 -6.77
C THR A 206 15.02 9.27 -5.97
N VAL A 207 15.74 8.70 -4.99
CA VAL A 207 16.81 9.40 -4.28
C VAL A 207 17.98 9.57 -5.25
N ARG A 208 18.31 10.82 -5.61
CA ARG A 208 19.39 11.12 -6.56
C ARG A 208 20.69 11.21 -5.77
N PHE A 209 21.41 10.10 -5.74
CA PHE A 209 22.58 9.91 -4.89
C PHE A 209 23.85 10.02 -5.73
N ALA A 210 24.57 11.14 -5.62
CA ALA A 210 25.85 11.29 -6.28
C ALA A 210 26.98 10.74 -5.41
N TYR A 211 28.04 10.25 -6.05
CA TYR A 211 29.24 9.84 -5.37
C TYR A 211 30.51 10.32 -6.09
N TRP A 212 31.53 10.65 -5.31
CA TRP A 212 32.80 11.19 -5.81
C TRP A 212 33.97 10.39 -5.25
N SER A 213 34.84 9.91 -6.13
CA SER A 213 35.94 8.98 -5.88
C SER A 213 35.50 7.54 -5.56
N THR A 214 36.48 6.64 -5.50
CA THR A 214 36.32 5.22 -5.14
C THR A 214 36.00 5.07 -3.65
N TYR A 215 35.51 3.89 -3.28
CA TYR A 215 35.11 3.55 -1.92
C TYR A 215 34.01 4.44 -1.30
N SER A 216 33.29 5.19 -2.13
CA SER A 216 32.10 5.93 -1.75
C SER A 216 30.87 5.04 -1.72
N ILE A 217 29.85 5.39 -0.93
CA ILE A 217 28.51 4.79 -1.09
C ILE A 217 28.04 5.03 -2.53
N GLY A 218 27.60 3.97 -3.21
CA GLY A 218 27.24 3.97 -4.63
C GLY A 218 28.35 3.49 -5.57
N SER A 219 29.61 3.41 -5.13
CA SER A 219 30.72 2.88 -5.93
C SER A 219 30.79 1.35 -5.86
N THR A 220 31.52 0.73 -6.79
CA THR A 220 31.67 -0.73 -6.87
C THR A 220 32.39 -1.34 -5.66
N GLU A 221 33.22 -0.56 -4.97
CA GLU A 221 33.96 -1.03 -3.81
C GLU A 221 33.09 -1.21 -2.56
N GLN A 222 31.87 -0.66 -2.56
CA GLN A 222 30.88 -0.78 -1.48
C GLN A 222 29.66 -1.64 -1.91
N ALA A 223 29.90 -2.64 -2.77
CA ALA A 223 28.83 -3.40 -3.43
C ALA A 223 27.81 -4.04 -2.47
N ILE A 224 28.27 -4.60 -1.34
CA ILE A 224 27.39 -5.24 -0.36
C ILE A 224 26.46 -4.20 0.28
N PHE A 225 27.02 -3.12 0.81
CA PHE A 225 26.23 -2.03 1.38
C PHE A 225 25.25 -1.41 0.36
N ASN A 226 25.70 -1.22 -0.89
CA ASN A 226 24.83 -0.72 -1.96
C ASN A 226 23.66 -1.69 -2.27
N SER A 227 23.88 -3.00 -2.12
CA SER A 227 22.83 -4.00 -2.28
C SER A 227 21.78 -3.92 -1.15
N GLN A 228 22.20 -3.58 0.07
CA GLN A 228 21.29 -3.33 1.20
C GLN A 228 20.47 -2.05 0.97
N LEU A 229 21.07 -0.99 0.38
CA LEU A 229 20.35 0.23 -0.03
C LEU A 229 19.34 -0.03 -1.15
N SER A 230 19.65 -0.95 -2.06
CA SER A 230 18.80 -1.29 -3.21
C SER A 230 17.72 -2.34 -2.89
N ASN A 231 17.76 -2.94 -1.69
CA ASN A 231 16.78 -3.92 -1.26
C ASN A 231 15.47 -3.24 -0.84
N THR A 232 14.37 -3.58 -1.52
CA THR A 232 13.04 -3.01 -1.28
C THR A 232 12.43 -3.37 0.08
N ALA A 233 12.96 -4.41 0.75
CA ALA A 233 12.62 -4.71 2.13
C ALA A 233 13.20 -3.67 3.11
N ASN A 234 14.31 -3.02 2.78
CA ASN A 234 14.96 -2.03 3.63
C ASN A 234 14.49 -0.61 3.31
N TYR A 235 14.34 -0.27 2.02
CA TYR A 235 14.02 1.08 1.54
C TYR A 235 12.95 1.09 0.46
N GLY A 236 12.15 2.16 0.44
CA GLY A 236 11.20 2.44 -0.64
C GLY A 236 9.80 2.71 -0.11
N SER A 237 8.76 2.36 -0.87
CA SER A 237 7.38 2.61 -0.44
C SER A 237 6.88 1.68 0.67
N THR A 238 7.52 0.52 0.86
CA THR A 238 7.11 -0.51 1.82
C THR A 238 8.26 -1.07 2.67
N GLY A 239 9.47 -0.52 2.54
CA GLY A 239 10.63 -0.98 3.29
C GLY A 239 10.60 -0.54 4.76
N ILE A 240 11.60 -0.98 5.54
CA ILE A 240 11.80 -0.54 6.93
C ILE A 240 11.86 1.00 6.99
N TYR A 241 12.73 1.62 6.19
CA TYR A 241 12.65 3.06 5.92
C TYR A 241 11.69 3.28 4.76
N SER A 242 10.44 3.60 5.10
CA SER A 242 9.38 3.83 4.12
C SER A 242 9.07 5.32 3.92
N GLY A 243 8.77 5.69 2.68
CA GLY A 243 8.42 7.05 2.30
C GLY A 243 7.90 7.13 0.86
N ASN A 244 7.66 8.34 0.36
CA ASN A 244 7.22 8.54 -1.03
C ASN A 244 8.38 8.46 -2.03
N PHE A 245 9.11 7.35 -2.02
CA PHE A 245 10.24 7.09 -2.93
C PHE A 245 10.39 5.59 -3.24
N ASN A 246 11.03 5.28 -4.37
CA ASN A 246 11.11 3.91 -4.89
C ASN A 246 12.55 3.39 -5.02
N GLY A 247 13.48 3.95 -4.23
CA GLY A 247 14.88 3.55 -4.18
C GLY A 247 15.86 4.66 -4.57
N PHE A 248 17.05 4.26 -4.98
CA PHE A 248 18.21 5.13 -5.20
C PHE A 248 18.68 5.07 -6.66
N ALA A 249 19.11 6.21 -7.18
CA ALA A 249 19.87 6.32 -8.41
C ALA A 249 21.28 6.82 -8.08
N PHE A 250 22.27 5.94 -8.20
CA PHE A 250 23.67 6.27 -7.95
C PHE A 250 24.31 6.88 -9.20
N THR A 251 24.96 8.04 -9.05
CA THR A 251 25.65 8.73 -10.15
C THR A 251 27.09 9.06 -9.76
N ASN A 252 28.05 8.56 -10.53
CA ASN A 252 29.45 8.93 -10.37
C ASN A 252 29.69 10.35 -10.89
N ILE A 253 30.15 11.25 -10.02
CA ILE A 253 30.48 12.64 -10.37
C ILE A 253 31.98 12.93 -10.32
N THR A 254 32.83 11.92 -10.18
CA THR A 254 34.29 12.08 -10.02
C THR A 254 34.92 12.92 -11.14
N SER A 255 34.54 12.65 -12.39
CA SER A 255 35.07 13.35 -13.57
C SER A 255 34.32 14.63 -13.94
N THR A 256 33.17 14.90 -13.31
CA THR A 256 32.28 16.01 -13.68
C THR A 256 32.20 17.09 -12.62
N LEU A 257 32.50 16.80 -11.34
CA LEU A 257 32.38 17.75 -10.24
C LEU A 257 33.12 19.07 -10.52
N SER A 258 34.31 19.00 -11.14
CA SER A 258 35.13 20.17 -11.46
C SER A 258 34.43 21.17 -12.40
N THR A 259 33.52 20.73 -13.26
CA THR A 259 32.79 21.57 -14.22
C THR A 259 31.40 21.98 -13.75
N LEU A 260 30.85 21.32 -12.72
CA LEU A 260 29.53 21.63 -12.17
C LEU A 260 29.56 22.85 -11.25
N THR A 261 28.47 23.64 -11.30
CA THR A 261 28.18 24.68 -10.32
C THR A 261 27.39 24.13 -9.14
N VAL A 262 27.34 24.85 -8.02
CA VAL A 262 26.48 24.50 -6.86
C VAL A 262 25.01 24.38 -7.27
N ALA A 263 24.53 25.26 -8.15
CA ALA A 263 23.16 25.20 -8.67
C ALA A 263 22.91 23.92 -9.47
N ASN A 264 23.89 23.47 -10.27
CA ASN A 264 23.78 22.18 -10.97
C ASN A 264 23.75 20.99 -10.00
N LEU A 265 24.53 21.03 -8.92
CA LEU A 265 24.51 19.98 -7.89
C LEU A 265 23.14 19.90 -7.21
N LEU A 266 22.59 21.03 -6.75
CA LEU A 266 21.28 21.10 -6.09
C LEU A 266 20.13 20.68 -7.02
N SER A 267 20.21 21.03 -8.31
CA SER A 267 19.18 20.64 -9.28
C SER A 267 19.20 19.16 -9.62
N SER A 268 20.33 18.48 -9.40
CA SER A 268 20.56 17.12 -9.92
C SER A 268 20.64 16.05 -8.83
N TYR A 269 21.01 16.41 -7.61
CA TYR A 269 21.29 15.46 -6.53
C TYR A 269 20.63 15.88 -5.22
N ASP A 270 20.25 14.87 -4.43
CA ASP A 270 19.69 15.04 -3.09
C ASP A 270 20.78 14.80 -2.02
N ILE A 271 21.64 13.81 -2.27
CA ILE A 271 22.74 13.40 -1.39
C ILE A 271 24.02 13.28 -2.23
N ILE A 272 25.16 13.73 -1.69
CA ILE A 272 26.50 13.47 -2.24
C ILE A 272 27.33 12.71 -1.21
N CYS A 273 27.92 11.58 -1.61
CA CYS A 273 28.92 10.86 -0.81
C CYS A 273 30.33 11.06 -1.39
N THR A 274 31.32 11.40 -0.57
CA THR A 274 32.73 11.49 -1.00
C THR A 274 33.48 10.22 -0.62
N GLY A 275 34.60 9.95 -1.28
CA GLY A 275 35.38 8.73 -1.06
C GLY A 275 36.88 8.97 -0.87
N TYR A 276 37.65 7.94 -1.20
CA TYR A 276 39.08 7.82 -0.90
C TYR A 276 39.97 8.67 -1.83
N SER A 277 39.85 10.01 -1.76
CA SER A 277 40.76 10.94 -2.44
C SER A 277 40.69 12.34 -1.81
N GLU A 278 41.82 13.05 -1.82
CA GLU A 278 41.83 14.46 -1.40
C GLU A 278 41.17 15.34 -2.48
N MET A 279 40.14 16.07 -2.07
CA MET A 279 39.42 16.99 -2.96
C MET A 279 40.15 18.33 -3.08
N THR A 280 40.06 18.98 -4.25
CA THR A 280 40.60 20.35 -4.42
C THR A 280 39.83 21.35 -3.55
N THR A 281 40.44 22.48 -3.19
CA THR A 281 39.76 23.56 -2.44
C THR A 281 38.51 24.06 -3.17
N ALA A 282 38.57 24.17 -4.50
CA ALA A 282 37.44 24.63 -5.31
C ALA A 282 36.27 23.64 -5.27
N ASP A 283 36.54 22.34 -5.36
CA ASP A 283 35.49 21.32 -5.32
C ASP A 283 34.95 21.12 -3.90
N ALA A 284 35.79 21.21 -2.87
CA ALA A 284 35.35 21.19 -1.48
C ALA A 284 34.40 22.35 -1.16
N ALA A 285 34.68 23.54 -1.71
CA ALA A 285 33.78 24.69 -1.62
C ALA A 285 32.43 24.44 -2.30
N LYS A 286 32.38 23.66 -3.39
CA LYS A 286 31.11 23.26 -4.05
C LYS A 286 30.30 22.30 -3.18
N ILE A 287 30.95 21.32 -2.53
CA ILE A 287 30.28 20.40 -1.61
C ILE A 287 29.71 21.18 -0.41
N LYS A 288 30.48 22.12 0.14
CA LYS A 288 29.99 23.03 1.19
C LYS A 288 28.80 23.86 0.70
N GLY A 289 28.89 24.47 -0.49
CA GLY A 289 27.80 25.24 -1.09
C GLY A 289 26.54 24.40 -1.36
N PHE A 290 26.70 23.13 -1.76
CA PHE A 290 25.60 22.18 -1.91
C PHE A 290 24.90 21.92 -0.57
N VAL A 291 25.65 21.71 0.51
CA VAL A 291 25.09 21.54 1.86
C VAL A 291 24.40 22.82 2.35
N ASP A 292 25.03 23.98 2.16
CA ASP A 292 24.47 25.28 2.54
C ASP A 292 23.15 25.56 1.80
N GLY A 293 23.07 25.16 0.52
CA GLY A 293 21.88 25.25 -0.32
C GLY A 293 20.79 24.20 -0.05
N GLY A 294 21.01 23.29 0.90
CA GLY A 294 20.00 22.34 1.37
C GLY A 294 20.22 20.88 0.96
N GLY A 295 21.25 20.57 0.16
CA GLY A 295 21.69 19.21 -0.10
C GLY A 295 22.29 18.54 1.14
N VAL A 296 22.47 17.22 1.10
CA VAL A 296 23.08 16.45 2.21
C VAL A 296 24.39 15.83 1.76
N ALA A 297 25.46 15.98 2.54
CA ALA A 297 26.75 15.38 2.24
C ALA A 297 27.11 14.29 3.26
N ILE A 298 27.54 13.14 2.75
CA ILE A 298 28.24 12.10 3.52
C ILE A 298 29.71 12.21 3.14
N ILE A 299 30.54 12.63 4.08
CA ILE A 299 31.95 12.94 3.88
C ILE A 299 32.76 11.84 4.53
N LEU A 300 33.41 11.05 3.71
CA LEU A 300 34.29 9.97 4.16
C LEU A 300 35.73 10.47 4.23
N PHE A 301 36.38 10.20 5.35
CA PHE A 301 37.80 10.41 5.56
C PHE A 301 38.56 9.10 5.42
N ASP A 302 39.86 9.24 5.19
CA ASP A 302 40.84 8.17 5.33
C ASP A 302 42.14 8.80 5.88
N SER A 303 43.15 7.98 6.15
CA SER A 303 44.49 8.33 6.59
C SER A 303 45.10 9.46 5.78
N ASN A 304 45.12 10.65 6.37
CA ASN A 304 45.58 11.90 5.79
C ASN A 304 44.76 12.40 4.57
N ILE A 305 43.51 11.93 4.43
CA ILE A 305 42.57 12.31 3.37
C ILE A 305 41.32 12.93 3.98
N GLY A 306 40.86 14.04 3.41
CA GLY A 306 39.66 14.77 3.78
C GLY A 306 39.92 16.13 4.42
N THR A 307 41.18 16.56 4.53
CA THR A 307 41.55 17.82 5.21
C THR A 307 40.90 19.04 4.55
N THR A 308 40.89 19.09 3.23
CA THR A 308 40.33 20.22 2.48
C THR A 308 38.82 20.32 2.66
N LEU A 309 38.12 19.19 2.67
CA LEU A 309 36.69 19.14 2.97
C LEU A 309 36.42 19.50 4.43
N PHE A 310 37.14 18.90 5.37
CA PHE A 310 37.01 19.19 6.79
C PHE A 310 37.15 20.69 7.09
N ASN A 311 38.16 21.33 6.52
CA ASN A 311 38.42 22.76 6.68
C ASN A 311 37.37 23.63 5.96
N ALA A 312 36.84 23.20 4.80
CA ALA A 312 35.75 23.90 4.14
C ALA A 312 34.49 23.99 5.01
N PHE A 313 34.26 22.99 5.87
CA PHE A 313 33.16 22.99 6.84
C PHE A 313 33.52 23.62 8.19
N GLY A 314 34.69 24.27 8.31
CA GLY A 314 35.11 25.01 9.50
C GLY A 314 35.87 24.16 10.52
N GLY A 315 36.32 22.97 10.15
CA GLY A 315 37.26 22.19 10.95
C GLY A 315 38.63 22.87 11.04
N ALA A 316 39.37 22.59 12.11
CA ALA A 316 40.69 23.15 12.34
C ALA A 316 41.80 22.09 12.21
N GLY A 317 42.90 22.44 11.55
CA GLY A 317 44.06 21.55 11.39
C GLY A 317 43.92 20.59 10.21
N SER A 318 44.34 19.34 10.41
CA SER A 318 44.37 18.32 9.37
C SER A 318 43.72 17.02 9.84
N VAL A 319 43.18 16.27 8.89
CA VAL A 319 42.82 14.86 9.09
C VAL A 319 44.13 14.06 9.15
N GLY A 320 44.33 13.31 10.23
CA GLY A 320 45.50 12.45 10.43
C GLY A 320 45.23 10.99 10.08
N SER A 321 46.05 10.09 10.64
CA SER A 321 45.87 8.64 10.57
C SER A 321 45.46 8.09 11.94
N GLY A 322 44.50 7.16 11.95
CA GLY A 322 43.76 6.78 13.15
C GLY A 322 43.69 5.29 13.47
N VAL A 323 42.71 4.98 14.30
CA VAL A 323 42.42 3.63 14.82
C VAL A 323 41.23 3.00 14.10
N VAL A 324 41.18 1.67 14.15
CA VAL A 324 40.19 0.84 13.45
C VAL A 324 38.78 0.89 14.05
N THR A 325 38.62 1.26 15.32
CA THR A 325 37.30 1.18 15.98
C THR A 325 36.78 2.53 16.45
N ALA A 326 35.46 2.62 16.57
CA ALA A 326 34.78 3.68 17.29
C ALA A 326 33.66 3.10 18.17
N THR A 327 33.26 3.83 19.20
CA THR A 327 32.10 3.51 20.02
C THR A 327 31.02 4.56 19.81
N THR A 328 29.83 4.13 19.43
CA THR A 328 28.65 5.01 19.28
C THR A 328 28.21 5.53 20.64
N ASN A 329 27.62 6.72 20.71
CA ASN A 329 27.10 7.27 21.97
C ASN A 329 25.57 7.11 22.09
N SER A 330 24.97 7.73 23.11
CA SER A 330 23.53 7.71 23.37
C SER A 330 22.70 8.70 22.55
N ASN A 331 23.26 9.32 21.51
CA ASN A 331 22.51 10.22 20.63
C ASN A 331 21.32 9.48 19.98
N ALA A 332 20.19 10.15 19.86
CA ALA A 332 18.96 9.57 19.31
C ALA A 332 19.12 9.06 17.86
N ILE A 333 20.05 9.62 17.07
CA ILE A 333 20.37 9.12 15.73
C ILE A 333 20.89 7.66 15.78
N ASN A 334 21.59 7.28 16.85
CA ASN A 334 22.07 5.92 17.05
C ASN A 334 20.96 4.97 17.56
N ASN A 335 19.74 5.47 17.76
CA ASN A 335 18.57 4.67 18.09
C ASN A 335 17.45 4.93 17.07
N GLY A 336 17.75 4.62 15.81
CA GLY A 336 16.90 4.90 14.67
C GLY A 336 15.99 3.74 14.25
N ILE A 337 15.39 3.90 13.08
CA ILE A 337 14.36 3.00 12.54
C ILE A 337 14.86 1.57 12.27
N PHE A 338 16.16 1.38 12.07
CA PHE A 338 16.77 0.06 11.90
C PHE A 338 17.14 -0.60 13.24
N GLY A 339 16.90 0.08 14.37
CA GLY A 339 17.07 -0.44 15.72
C GLY A 339 18.07 0.35 16.56
N ASN A 340 18.16 -0.03 17.84
CA ASN A 340 19.05 0.60 18.80
C ASN A 340 20.51 0.14 18.62
N THR A 341 21.38 1.08 18.31
CA THR A 341 22.83 0.91 18.17
C THR A 341 23.61 1.90 19.02
N THR A 342 23.05 2.32 20.16
CA THR A 342 23.75 3.16 21.15
C THR A 342 24.79 2.33 21.91
N ASN A 343 25.96 2.93 22.18
CA ASN A 343 27.05 2.34 22.96
C ASN A 343 27.59 1.00 22.41
N ILE A 344 27.56 0.83 21.09
CA ILE A 344 28.16 -0.34 20.43
C ILE A 344 29.52 0.03 19.83
N THR A 345 30.36 -0.97 19.65
CA THR A 345 31.58 -0.85 18.85
C THR A 345 31.25 -1.00 17.37
N ILE A 346 31.78 -0.09 16.55
CA ILE A 346 31.78 -0.16 15.09
C ILE A 346 33.22 -0.25 14.59
N ASN A 347 33.43 -1.06 13.55
CA ASN A 347 34.74 -1.41 13.04
C ASN A 347 34.91 -0.87 11.63
N GLY A 348 36.02 -0.18 11.43
CA GLY A 348 36.55 0.19 10.14
C GLY A 348 37.33 -0.94 9.49
N GLN A 349 37.75 -0.73 8.25
CA GLN A 349 38.60 -1.67 7.52
C GLN A 349 39.64 -0.93 6.67
N GLY A 350 40.92 -1.16 6.94
CA GLY A 350 42.01 -0.67 6.09
C GLY A 350 42.78 0.47 6.76
N THR A 351 42.70 1.66 6.18
CA THR A 351 43.32 2.89 6.68
C THR A 351 42.24 3.84 7.21
N TYR A 352 42.60 4.76 8.10
CA TYR A 352 41.60 5.48 8.90
C TYR A 352 41.98 6.94 9.01
N GLY A 353 41.03 7.83 8.75
CA GLY A 353 41.13 9.23 9.08
C GLY A 353 40.95 9.44 10.58
N VAL A 354 41.56 10.50 11.12
CA VAL A 354 41.28 10.92 12.50
C VAL A 354 41.24 12.42 12.62
N VAL A 355 40.27 12.91 13.38
CA VAL A 355 40.21 14.29 13.87
C VAL A 355 39.91 14.27 15.36
N SER A 356 40.56 15.14 16.11
CA SER A 356 40.26 15.34 17.53
C SER A 356 38.93 16.08 17.70
N THR A 357 38.23 15.80 18.78
CA THR A 357 37.06 16.57 19.24
C THR A 357 37.33 18.07 19.35
N SER A 358 38.57 18.47 19.67
CA SER A 358 39.00 19.87 19.72
C SER A 358 39.16 20.54 18.35
N GLN A 359 39.19 19.76 17.28
CA GLN A 359 39.33 20.26 15.90
C GLN A 359 37.98 20.49 15.22
N LEU A 360 36.89 20.01 15.81
CA LEU A 360 35.58 20.02 15.17
C LEU A 360 35.05 21.44 14.93
N PRO A 361 34.31 21.66 13.83
CA PRO A 361 33.55 22.89 13.64
C PRO A 361 32.64 23.18 14.83
N SER A 362 32.44 24.46 15.15
CA SER A 362 31.51 24.86 16.21
C SER A 362 30.08 24.38 15.91
N GLY A 363 29.38 23.89 16.93
CA GLY A 363 28.04 23.32 16.81
C GLY A 363 27.99 21.88 16.28
N SER A 364 29.14 21.23 16.05
CA SER A 364 29.16 19.82 15.66
C SER A 364 28.52 18.93 16.73
N THR A 365 27.79 17.90 16.28
CA THR A 365 27.24 16.86 17.16
C THR A 365 27.96 15.55 16.91
N ILE A 366 28.58 15.00 17.94
CA ILE A 366 29.31 13.73 17.88
C ILE A 366 28.32 12.57 17.98
N LEU A 367 28.54 11.53 17.17
CA LEU A 367 27.76 10.28 17.15
C LEU A 367 28.59 9.07 17.56
N ALA A 368 29.89 9.06 17.26
CA ALA A 368 30.82 8.01 17.67
C ALA A 368 32.23 8.57 17.93
N THR A 369 32.94 7.99 18.89
CA THR A 369 34.28 8.43 19.31
C THR A 369 35.23 7.26 19.55
N ASN A 370 36.52 7.54 19.51
CA ASN A 370 37.54 6.70 20.15
C ASN A 370 38.45 7.60 20.99
N GLY A 371 38.28 7.57 22.31
CA GLY A 371 38.95 8.51 23.22
C GLY A 371 38.59 9.96 22.87
N THR A 372 39.61 10.79 22.61
CA THR A 372 39.44 12.19 22.19
C THR A 372 39.20 12.37 20.69
N SER A 373 39.22 11.28 19.92
CA SER A 373 38.99 11.30 18.47
C SER A 373 37.50 11.27 18.16
N ALA A 374 37.05 12.22 17.34
CA ALA A 374 35.70 12.24 16.80
C ALA A 374 35.66 11.41 15.51
N GLN A 375 35.01 10.25 15.58
CA GLN A 375 35.02 9.28 14.49
C GLN A 375 33.79 9.45 13.58
N ILE A 376 32.63 9.71 14.16
CA ILE A 376 31.44 10.12 13.40
C ILE A 376 30.84 11.34 14.07
N PHE A 377 30.59 12.37 13.28
CA PHE A 377 29.94 13.59 13.72
C PHE A 377 29.15 14.23 12.58
N ILE A 378 28.19 15.07 12.96
CA ILE A 378 27.42 15.89 12.02
C ILE A 378 27.72 17.36 12.25
N ALA A 379 27.80 18.12 11.16
CA ALA A 379 28.06 19.55 11.17
C ALA A 379 27.44 20.21 9.93
N GLY A 380 27.85 21.45 9.65
CA GLY A 380 27.36 22.22 8.51
C GLY A 380 25.93 22.72 8.69
N ASN A 381 25.41 23.43 7.68
CA ASN A 381 24.10 24.04 7.75
C ASN A 381 23.02 22.99 8.09
N GLN A 382 22.24 23.24 9.16
CA GLN A 382 21.17 22.35 9.63
C GLN A 382 21.60 20.89 9.91
N ASN A 383 22.89 20.68 10.22
CA ASN A 383 23.52 19.37 10.44
C ASN A 383 23.43 18.42 9.22
N LYS A 384 23.50 18.98 8.00
CA LYS A 384 23.38 18.23 6.74
C LYS A 384 24.71 17.69 6.20
N ALA A 385 25.84 17.93 6.87
CA ALA A 385 27.11 17.26 6.57
C ALA A 385 27.39 16.19 7.63
N ILE A 386 27.57 14.95 7.19
CA ILE A 386 27.83 13.78 8.02
C ILE A 386 29.27 13.35 7.75
N PHE A 387 30.13 13.44 8.75
CA PHE A 387 31.53 13.08 8.64
C PHE A 387 31.77 11.71 9.23
N ILE A 388 32.51 10.88 8.50
CA ILE A 388 32.77 9.49 8.85
C ILE A 388 34.28 9.25 8.66
N TRP A 389 34.93 8.79 9.72
CA TRP A 389 36.39 8.69 9.78
C TRP A 389 37.03 7.67 8.84
N ASP A 390 36.25 6.70 8.36
CA ASP A 390 36.71 5.61 7.53
C ASP A 390 35.61 5.17 6.58
N GLU A 391 35.90 5.14 5.29
CA GLU A 391 35.02 4.55 4.28
C GLU A 391 34.98 3.01 4.35
N GLY A 392 35.96 2.40 5.02
CA GLY A 392 36.06 0.98 5.35
C GLY A 392 34.93 0.43 6.19
N ILE A 393 34.23 1.25 6.96
CA ILE A 393 33.11 0.79 7.80
C ILE A 393 31.98 0.15 6.99
N PHE A 394 31.83 0.53 5.73
CA PHE A 394 30.79 0.03 4.82
C PHE A 394 31.16 -1.29 4.13
N ARG A 395 32.43 -1.72 4.23
CA ARG A 395 32.96 -2.97 3.65
C ARG A 395 33.50 -3.94 4.69
N ASP A 396 33.46 -3.57 5.98
CA ASP A 396 33.83 -4.46 7.08
C ASP A 396 33.10 -5.80 6.99
N THR A 397 33.72 -6.84 7.53
CA THR A 397 33.18 -8.22 7.50
C THR A 397 31.82 -8.39 8.18
N SER A 398 31.37 -7.43 8.99
CA SER A 398 30.03 -7.39 9.58
C SER A 398 28.95 -6.78 8.66
N VAL A 399 29.31 -6.25 7.50
CA VAL A 399 28.38 -5.78 6.47
C VAL A 399 28.26 -6.88 5.39
N VAL A 400 27.15 -7.62 5.42
CA VAL A 400 26.98 -8.84 4.62
C VAL A 400 25.56 -8.95 4.03
N GLY A 401 25.46 -9.68 2.91
CA GLY A 401 24.16 -9.96 2.29
C GLY A 401 23.38 -8.70 1.90
N THR A 402 22.06 -8.80 1.88
CA THR A 402 21.15 -7.73 1.44
C THR A 402 20.18 -7.27 2.53
N VAL A 403 20.13 -7.97 3.66
CA VAL A 403 19.28 -7.63 4.81
C VAL A 403 20.11 -6.78 5.77
N VAL A 404 19.45 -5.89 6.50
CA VAL A 404 20.07 -5.12 7.59
C VAL A 404 19.81 -5.84 8.90
N ASP A 405 20.79 -6.56 9.42
CA ASP A 405 20.61 -7.36 10.63
C ASP A 405 21.73 -7.22 11.66
N THR A 406 22.97 -6.94 11.27
CA THR A 406 24.08 -6.79 12.21
C THR A 406 24.02 -5.44 12.95
N PRO A 407 24.60 -5.33 14.17
CA PRO A 407 24.65 -4.05 14.88
C PRO A 407 25.32 -2.93 14.06
N GLN A 408 26.36 -3.26 13.30
CA GLN A 408 27.06 -2.30 12.45
C GLN A 408 26.17 -1.87 11.28
N GLU A 409 25.54 -2.80 10.56
CA GLU A 409 24.61 -2.47 9.48
C GLU A 409 23.47 -1.56 9.97
N ARG A 410 22.83 -1.91 11.09
CA ARG A 410 21.75 -1.08 11.66
C ARG A 410 22.23 0.33 11.98
N PHE A 411 23.45 0.47 12.48
CA PHE A 411 24.04 1.79 12.73
C PHE A 411 24.25 2.58 11.44
N LEU A 412 24.90 1.98 10.43
CA LEU A 412 25.14 2.63 9.14
C LEU A 412 23.81 3.02 8.45
N HIS A 413 22.81 2.15 8.54
CA HIS A 413 21.48 2.41 8.00
C HIS A 413 20.69 3.45 8.81
N ASN A 414 20.92 3.59 10.11
CA ASN A 414 20.41 4.73 10.89
C ASN A 414 21.04 6.06 10.45
N ILE A 415 22.33 6.06 10.07
CA ILE A 415 22.99 7.25 9.48
C ILE A 415 22.39 7.58 8.10
N VAL A 416 22.16 6.59 7.25
CA VAL A 416 21.50 6.80 5.95
C VAL A 416 20.06 7.28 6.13
N ALA A 417 19.31 6.71 7.08
CA ALA A 417 17.97 7.17 7.45
C ALA A 417 17.96 8.65 7.87
N TYR A 418 18.95 9.06 8.67
CA TYR A 418 19.14 10.47 9.03
C TYR A 418 19.42 11.34 7.79
N ALA A 419 20.30 10.88 6.89
CA ALA A 419 20.62 11.59 5.64
C ALA A 419 19.38 11.77 4.74
N LEU A 420 18.58 10.71 4.59
CA LEU A 420 17.33 10.72 3.82
C LEU A 420 16.30 11.68 4.41
N SER A 421 16.09 11.63 5.73
CA SER A 421 15.19 12.56 6.43
C SER A 421 15.62 14.02 6.20
N LYS A 422 16.93 14.28 6.26
CA LYS A 422 17.48 15.62 5.96
C LYS A 422 17.36 16.01 4.50
N ALA A 423 17.34 15.06 3.57
CA ALA A 423 17.06 15.27 2.15
C ALA A 423 15.55 15.35 1.82
N GLY A 424 14.68 15.18 2.82
CA GLY A 424 13.22 15.28 2.68
C GLY A 424 12.57 14.01 2.13
N PHE A 425 13.08 12.83 2.48
CA PHE A 425 12.56 11.52 2.06
C PHE A 425 11.90 10.74 3.18
#